data_AF-A0A443JPU2-F1
#
_entry.id   AF-A0A443JPU2-F1
#
_cell.length_a   1.000
_cell.length_b   1.000
_cell.length_c   1.000
_cell.angle_alpha   90.00
_cell.angle_beta   90.00
_cell.angle_gamma   90.00
#
_symmetry.space_group_name_H-M   'P 1'
#
loop_
_entity.id
_entity.type
_entity.pdbx_description
1 polymer ?
#
loop_
_entity_poly.entity_id
_entity_poly.type
_entity_poly.pdbx_seq_one_letter_code
_entity_poly.pdbx_strand_id
1 'polypeptide(L)'
;MTAAATKGSSMSEHTPDTIDRLTGGKGADLKAARGTVWAGLEASHQALFGPDAIADITPAERALVALAVSVWHADEPAASFYATAALDAGATDTDLAAARAAARAGQGGAERLAALLAHAHLLTFAPAEASPAALQSLRDAGISEDGIISASQLIAYVAHQLRAAHVLRLIGA
;
A
#
# COMPACT_ATOMS: atom_id res chain seq x y z
N MET A 1 19.60 -36.45 -43.04
CA MET A 1 20.15 -35.34 -42.25
C MET A 1 18.97 -34.57 -41.68
N THR A 2 18.56 -34.91 -40.46
CA THR A 2 17.37 -34.37 -39.80
C THR A 2 17.87 -33.30 -38.82
N ALA A 3 17.57 -32.04 -39.09
CA ALA A 3 17.94 -30.93 -38.21
C ALA A 3 17.02 -30.94 -36.97
N ALA A 4 17.62 -31.17 -35.81
CA ALA A 4 16.96 -31.00 -34.52
C ALA A 4 16.86 -29.50 -34.20
N ALA A 5 15.64 -28.98 -34.09
CA ALA A 5 15.38 -27.64 -33.59
C ALA A 5 15.52 -27.66 -32.06
N THR A 6 16.62 -27.11 -31.56
CA THR A 6 16.80 -26.81 -30.14
C THR A 6 15.83 -25.68 -29.77
N LYS A 7 14.77 -26.03 -29.06
CA LYS A 7 13.82 -25.06 -28.48
C LYS A 7 14.54 -24.36 -27.32
N GLY A 8 14.97 -23.13 -27.54
CA GLY A 8 15.47 -22.27 -26.47
C GLY A 8 14.35 -22.01 -25.47
N SER A 9 14.48 -22.54 -24.26
CA SER A 9 13.65 -22.13 -23.13
C SER A 9 13.99 -20.68 -22.81
N SER A 10 13.13 -19.77 -23.25
CA SER A 10 13.05 -18.43 -22.70
C SER A 10 12.69 -18.57 -21.21
N MET A 11 13.67 -18.39 -20.33
CA MET A 11 13.42 -18.10 -18.93
C MET A 11 12.72 -16.75 -18.89
N SER A 12 11.39 -16.74 -18.82
CA SER A 12 10.67 -15.51 -18.49
C SER A 12 11.17 -15.05 -17.14
N GLU A 13 11.88 -13.92 -17.07
CA GLU A 13 12.15 -13.24 -15.81
C GLU A 13 10.81 -13.02 -15.11
N HIS A 14 10.59 -13.73 -14.00
CA HIS A 14 9.40 -13.56 -13.20
C HIS A 14 9.57 -12.27 -12.42
N THR A 15 8.98 -11.17 -12.92
CA THR A 15 8.94 -9.90 -12.18
C THR A 15 8.28 -10.17 -10.82
N PRO A 16 8.98 -9.92 -9.70
CA PRO A 16 8.42 -10.14 -8.38
C PRO A 16 7.17 -9.27 -8.18
N ASP A 17 6.07 -9.88 -7.78
CA ASP A 17 4.87 -9.11 -7.45
C ASP A 17 5.02 -8.42 -6.10
N THR A 18 3.99 -7.67 -5.70
CA THR A 18 4.07 -6.87 -4.47
C THR A 18 4.20 -7.75 -3.22
N ILE A 19 3.51 -8.88 -3.15
CA ILE A 19 3.65 -9.80 -2.01
C ILE A 19 5.04 -10.44 -1.99
N ASP A 20 5.59 -10.82 -3.15
CA ASP A 20 6.97 -11.34 -3.22
C ASP A 20 7.97 -10.33 -2.66
N ARG A 21 7.83 -9.05 -3.02
CA ARG A 21 8.69 -7.97 -2.53
C ARG A 21 8.58 -7.77 -1.02
N LEU A 22 7.37 -7.79 -0.47
CA LEU A 22 7.13 -7.61 0.97
C LEU A 22 7.57 -8.82 1.80
N THR A 23 7.58 -10.01 1.21
CA THR A 23 7.90 -11.27 1.92
C THR A 23 9.33 -11.75 1.69
N GLY A 24 10.07 -11.16 0.74
CA GLY A 24 11.35 -11.68 0.27
C GLY A 24 11.19 -13.04 -0.44
N GLY A 25 10.05 -13.25 -1.12
CA GLY A 25 9.71 -14.50 -1.81
C GLY A 25 9.22 -15.63 -0.91
N LYS A 26 9.03 -15.40 0.40
CA LYS A 26 8.48 -16.39 1.32
C LYS A 26 7.02 -16.70 0.96
N GLY A 27 6.66 -17.99 0.99
CA GLY A 27 5.33 -18.46 0.57
C GLY A 27 5.21 -18.86 -0.90
N ALA A 28 6.32 -19.01 -1.62
CA ALA A 28 6.35 -19.44 -3.03
C ALA A 28 5.55 -20.73 -3.30
N ASP A 29 5.60 -21.72 -2.40
CA ASP A 29 4.84 -22.97 -2.55
C ASP A 29 3.33 -22.75 -2.48
N LEU A 30 2.88 -21.89 -1.55
CA LEU A 30 1.47 -21.50 -1.44
C LEU A 30 1.03 -20.71 -2.67
N LYS A 31 1.88 -19.82 -3.17
CA LYS A 31 1.64 -19.09 -4.41
C LYS A 31 1.47 -20.04 -5.59
N ALA A 32 2.35 -21.03 -5.75
CA ALA A 32 2.25 -22.03 -6.79
C ALA A 32 0.92 -22.81 -6.70
N ALA A 33 0.48 -23.13 -5.49
CA ALA A 33 -0.78 -23.83 -5.25
C ALA A 33 -2.05 -22.96 -5.35
N ARG A 34 -1.92 -21.63 -5.23
CA ARG A 34 -3.03 -20.66 -5.12
C ARG A 34 -2.79 -19.40 -5.96
N GLY A 35 -2.28 -19.56 -7.18
CA GLY A 35 -1.86 -18.42 -8.03
C GLY A 35 -2.95 -17.36 -8.28
N THR A 36 -4.23 -17.75 -8.32
CA THR A 36 -5.35 -16.80 -8.46
C THR A 36 -5.47 -15.83 -7.29
N VAL A 37 -5.10 -16.24 -6.08
CA VAL A 37 -5.10 -15.37 -4.89
C VAL A 37 -4.01 -14.30 -5.04
N TRP A 38 -2.80 -14.68 -5.47
CA TRP A 38 -1.72 -13.72 -5.72
C TRP A 38 -2.07 -12.76 -6.86
N ALA A 39 -2.64 -13.26 -7.96
CA ALA A 39 -3.09 -12.42 -9.05
C ALA A 39 -4.16 -11.39 -8.59
N GLY A 40 -5.08 -11.80 -7.70
CA GLY A 40 -6.07 -10.90 -7.11
C GLY A 40 -5.46 -9.85 -6.17
N LEU A 41 -4.46 -10.22 -5.37
CA LEU A 41 -3.73 -9.28 -4.51
C LEU A 41 -2.95 -8.25 -5.33
N GLU A 42 -2.24 -8.69 -6.37
CA GLU A 42 -1.52 -7.78 -7.27
C GLU A 42 -2.49 -6.88 -8.05
N ALA A 43 -3.61 -7.41 -8.54
CA ALA A 43 -4.63 -6.59 -9.20
C ALA A 43 -5.23 -5.53 -8.25
N SER A 44 -5.44 -5.89 -6.97
CA SER A 44 -5.91 -4.96 -5.94
C SER A 44 -4.87 -3.88 -5.64
N HIS A 45 -3.58 -4.26 -5.57
CA HIS A 45 -2.49 -3.30 -5.45
C HIS A 45 -2.49 -2.31 -6.61
N GLN A 46 -2.57 -2.79 -7.86
CA GLN A 46 -2.60 -1.93 -9.04
C GLN A 46 -3.83 -1.03 -9.08
N ALA A 47 -5.00 -1.53 -8.68
CA ALA A 47 -6.23 -0.75 -8.63
C ALA A 47 -6.18 0.40 -7.61
N LEU A 48 -5.39 0.26 -6.53
CA LEU A 48 -5.32 1.25 -5.44
C LEU A 48 -4.07 2.13 -5.50
N PHE A 49 -2.97 1.66 -6.10
CA PHE A 49 -1.70 2.39 -6.17
C PHE A 49 -1.30 2.80 -7.59
N GLY A 50 -1.95 2.25 -8.63
CA GLY A 50 -1.72 2.63 -10.02
C GLY A 50 -1.91 4.13 -10.28
N PRO A 51 -1.32 4.68 -11.36
CA PRO A 51 -1.24 6.14 -11.59
C PRO A 51 -2.60 6.84 -11.44
N ASP A 52 -3.66 6.24 -12.00
CA ASP A 52 -5.02 6.80 -12.03
C ASP A 52 -5.97 6.17 -10.99
N ALA A 53 -5.43 5.48 -9.98
CA ALA A 53 -6.21 4.69 -9.02
C ALA A 53 -7.23 5.51 -8.22
N ILE A 54 -6.83 6.69 -7.75
CA ILE A 54 -7.67 7.59 -6.95
C ILE A 54 -7.48 9.00 -7.50
N ALA A 55 -8.49 9.54 -8.17
CA ALA A 55 -8.37 10.76 -8.95
C ALA A 55 -7.94 11.99 -8.12
N ASP A 56 -8.40 12.07 -6.87
CA ASP A 56 -8.17 13.19 -5.99
C ASP A 56 -7.11 12.93 -4.91
N ILE A 57 -6.54 11.73 -4.81
CA ILE A 57 -5.45 11.44 -3.87
C ILE A 57 -4.21 11.06 -4.67
N THR A 58 -3.17 11.88 -4.59
CA THR A 58 -1.95 11.72 -5.38
C THR A 58 -1.23 10.40 -5.08
N PRO A 59 -0.44 9.86 -6.03
CA PRO A 59 0.36 8.66 -5.77
C PRO A 59 1.27 8.78 -4.54
N ALA A 60 1.83 9.97 -4.32
CA ALA A 60 2.66 10.27 -3.14
C ALA A 60 1.83 10.17 -1.85
N GLU A 61 0.66 10.82 -1.77
CA GLU A 61 -0.22 10.74 -0.59
C GLU A 61 -0.65 9.30 -0.29
N ARG A 62 -1.01 8.52 -1.32
CA ARG A 62 -1.37 7.09 -1.17
C ARG A 62 -0.23 6.27 -0.58
N ALA A 63 0.99 6.46 -1.08
CA ALA A 63 2.18 5.79 -0.57
C ALA A 63 2.54 6.24 0.86
N LEU A 64 2.37 7.53 1.19
CA LEU A 64 2.59 8.06 2.54
C LEU A 64 1.59 7.51 3.57
N VAL A 65 0.32 7.36 3.18
CA VAL A 65 -0.69 6.68 4.03
C VAL A 65 -0.29 5.22 4.26
N ALA A 66 0.12 4.51 3.21
CA ALA A 66 0.56 3.13 3.31
C ALA A 66 1.84 2.97 4.17
N LEU A 67 2.77 3.91 4.07
CA LEU A 67 3.96 4.00 4.93
C LEU A 67 3.54 4.14 6.40
N ALA A 68 2.65 5.07 6.73
CA ALA A 68 2.19 5.27 8.11
C ALA A 68 1.54 3.99 8.68
N VAL A 69 0.64 3.36 7.91
CA VAL A 69 0.00 2.09 8.31
C VAL A 69 1.04 0.98 8.52
N SER A 70 2.06 0.89 7.66
CA SER A 70 3.15 -0.09 7.78
C SER A 70 3.99 0.13 9.04
N VAL A 71 4.29 1.38 9.37
CA VAL A 71 5.00 1.77 10.61
C VAL A 71 4.18 1.38 11.84
N TRP A 72 2.87 1.64 11.85
CA TRP A 72 1.98 1.27 12.97
C TRP A 72 1.88 -0.25 13.18
N HIS A 73 2.05 -1.04 12.12
CA HIS A 73 2.09 -2.51 12.19
C HIS A 73 3.50 -3.06 12.49
N ALA A 74 4.50 -2.19 12.66
CA ALA A 74 5.91 -2.56 12.84
C ALA A 74 6.46 -3.48 11.71
N ASP A 75 6.00 -3.28 10.47
CA ASP A 75 6.46 -4.02 9.29
C ASP A 75 7.51 -3.20 8.53
N GLU A 76 8.78 -3.36 8.91
CA GLU A 76 9.88 -2.60 8.32
C GLU A 76 10.08 -2.86 6.80
N PRO A 77 9.99 -4.10 6.29
CA PRO A 77 10.01 -4.33 4.84
C PRO A 77 8.94 -3.54 4.09
N ALA A 78 7.71 -3.50 4.61
CA ALA A 78 6.64 -2.72 3.99
C ALA A 78 6.83 -1.22 4.15
N ALA A 79 7.29 -0.76 5.32
CA ALA A 79 7.60 0.65 5.55
C ALA A 79 8.68 1.14 4.57
N SER A 80 9.76 0.38 4.38
CA SER A 80 10.79 0.69 3.39
C SER A 80 10.25 0.67 1.96
N PHE A 81 9.42 -0.32 1.60
CA PHE A 81 8.78 -0.39 0.28
C PHE A 81 7.93 0.86 -0.03
N TYR A 82 7.07 1.26 0.91
CA TYR A 82 6.18 2.40 0.72
C TYR A 82 6.88 3.76 0.85
N ALA A 83 7.95 3.86 1.64
CA ALA A 83 8.80 5.05 1.65
C ALA A 83 9.46 5.30 0.29
N THR A 84 10.02 4.25 -0.34
CA THR A 84 10.57 4.36 -1.70
C THR A 84 9.49 4.74 -2.71
N ALA A 85 8.32 4.10 -2.67
CA ALA A 85 7.22 4.44 -3.56
C ALA A 85 6.73 5.89 -3.40
N ALA A 86 6.75 6.43 -2.18
CA ALA A 86 6.40 7.82 -1.92
C ALA A 86 7.42 8.79 -2.55
N LEU A 87 8.72 8.52 -2.37
CA LEU A 87 9.80 9.32 -2.97
C LEU A 87 9.77 9.28 -4.50
N ASP A 88 9.55 8.09 -5.09
CA ASP A 88 9.41 7.92 -6.54
C ASP A 88 8.21 8.71 -7.10
N ALA A 89 7.17 8.88 -6.28
CA ALA A 89 5.99 9.68 -6.60
C ALA A 89 6.15 11.18 -6.30
N GLY A 90 7.32 11.63 -5.83
CA GLY A 90 7.63 13.03 -5.58
C GLY A 90 7.39 13.53 -4.15
N ALA A 91 7.19 12.64 -3.18
CA ALA A 91 7.18 13.03 -1.76
C ALA A 91 8.55 13.53 -1.32
N THR A 92 8.57 14.40 -0.31
CA THR A 92 9.81 14.91 0.31
C THR A 92 10.18 14.11 1.55
N ASP A 93 11.44 14.25 2.00
CA ASP A 93 11.87 13.68 3.29
C ASP A 93 11.02 14.20 4.47
N THR A 94 10.53 15.44 4.37
CA THR A 94 9.60 16.02 5.36
C THR A 94 8.27 15.28 5.38
N ASP A 95 7.74 14.90 4.22
CA ASP A 95 6.49 14.15 4.13
C ASP A 95 6.66 12.74 4.69
N LEU A 96 7.79 12.08 4.40
CA LEU A 96 8.14 10.78 4.96
C LEU A 96 8.26 10.87 6.49
N ALA A 97 8.92 11.91 6.99
CA ALA A 97 9.04 12.16 8.42
C ALA A 97 7.66 12.39 9.05
N ALA A 98 6.77 13.16 8.41
CA ALA A 98 5.41 13.38 8.87
C ALA A 98 4.58 12.08 8.91
N ALA A 99 4.65 11.26 7.87
CA ALA A 99 3.96 9.96 7.81
C ALA A 99 4.47 8.99 8.88
N ARG A 100 5.78 8.95 9.14
CA ARG A 100 6.39 8.14 10.21
C ARG A 100 6.07 8.66 11.61
N ALA A 101 6.03 9.98 11.78
CA ALA A 101 5.74 10.64 13.04
C ALA A 101 4.23 10.73 13.35
N ALA A 102 3.38 10.46 12.35
CA ALA A 102 1.97 10.80 12.29
C ALA A 102 1.22 10.57 13.63
N ALA A 103 1.17 11.66 14.40
CA ALA A 103 0.23 11.99 15.46
C ALA A 103 -0.07 13.50 15.53
N ARG A 104 0.55 14.41 14.73
CA ARG A 104 0.31 15.86 14.82
C ARG A 104 0.40 16.61 13.47
N ALA A 105 -0.56 17.50 13.23
CA ALA A 105 -0.82 18.25 12.00
C ALA A 105 -0.30 19.71 12.03
N GLY A 106 -0.06 20.29 10.84
CA GLY A 106 0.20 21.72 10.55
C GLY A 106 -0.22 22.06 9.09
N GLN A 107 -0.32 23.34 8.72
CA GLN A 107 -1.20 23.83 7.63
C GLN A 107 -0.71 23.70 6.18
N GLY A 108 -1.65 23.50 5.24
CA GLY A 108 -1.49 23.54 3.78
C GLY A 108 -0.59 22.47 3.16
N GLY A 109 -1.17 21.47 2.47
CA GLY A 109 -0.48 20.26 2.02
C GLY A 109 -0.20 19.30 3.19
N ALA A 110 0.46 19.82 4.22
CA ALA A 110 0.56 19.17 5.53
C ALA A 110 -0.83 18.96 6.18
N GLU A 111 -1.79 19.87 5.98
CA GLU A 111 -3.18 19.71 6.51
C GLU A 111 -3.94 18.57 5.82
N ARG A 112 -3.78 18.46 4.49
CA ARG A 112 -4.44 17.43 3.70
C ARG A 112 -3.85 16.05 3.99
N LEU A 113 -2.52 15.95 3.97
CA LEU A 113 -1.83 14.73 4.37
C LEU A 113 -2.15 14.38 5.83
N ALA A 114 -2.21 15.35 6.74
CA ALA A 114 -2.59 15.09 8.12
C ALA A 114 -4.03 14.59 8.26
N ALA A 115 -4.98 15.10 7.47
CA ALA A 115 -6.35 14.59 7.47
C ALA A 115 -6.41 13.13 7.00
N LEU A 116 -5.68 12.79 5.92
CA LEU A 116 -5.55 11.41 5.44
C LEU A 116 -4.92 10.49 6.49
N LEU A 117 -3.84 10.94 7.13
CA LEU A 117 -3.14 10.19 8.18
C LEU A 117 -4.01 10.03 9.44
N ALA A 118 -4.76 11.05 9.83
CA ALA A 118 -5.71 10.97 10.95
C ALA A 118 -6.84 9.96 10.65
N HIS A 119 -7.36 9.95 9.42
CA HIS A 119 -8.34 8.96 8.98
C HIS A 119 -7.76 7.54 8.95
N ALA A 120 -6.56 7.37 8.43
CA ALA A 120 -5.85 6.09 8.46
C ALA A 120 -5.64 5.59 9.89
N HIS A 121 -5.27 6.48 10.81
CA HIS A 121 -5.09 6.15 12.21
C HIS A 121 -6.42 5.71 12.85
N LEU A 122 -7.50 6.49 12.62
CA LEU A 122 -8.85 6.16 13.09
C LEU A 122 -9.28 4.77 12.62
N LEU A 123 -9.16 4.47 11.33
CA LEU A 123 -9.55 3.17 10.78
C LEU A 123 -8.65 2.01 11.23
N THR A 124 -7.39 2.30 11.58
CA THR A 124 -6.45 1.28 12.07
C THR A 124 -6.72 0.91 13.52
N PHE A 125 -6.96 1.90 14.39
CA PHE A 125 -6.98 1.69 15.84
C PHE A 125 -8.36 1.79 16.49
N ALA A 126 -9.27 2.57 15.90
CA ALA A 126 -10.60 2.83 16.46
C ALA A 126 -11.69 2.91 15.37
N PRO A 127 -11.81 1.90 14.47
CA PRO A 127 -12.75 1.98 13.34
C PRO A 127 -14.22 2.14 13.76
N ALA A 128 -14.58 1.67 14.96
CA ALA A 128 -15.92 1.85 15.52
C ALA A 128 -16.26 3.31 15.88
N GLU A 129 -15.25 4.17 16.00
CA GLU A 129 -15.41 5.60 16.29
C GLU A 129 -15.53 6.44 15.00
N ALA A 130 -15.54 5.80 13.83
CA ALA A 130 -15.81 6.48 12.57
C ALA A 130 -17.16 7.22 12.62
N SER A 131 -17.11 8.51 12.35
CA SER A 131 -18.26 9.42 12.53
C SER A 131 -18.37 10.42 11.39
N PRO A 132 -19.56 11.02 11.16
CA PRO A 132 -19.72 12.08 10.17
C PRO A 132 -18.76 13.26 10.37
N ALA A 133 -18.42 13.57 11.62
CA ALA A 133 -17.46 14.63 11.96
C ALA A 133 -16.04 14.28 11.51
N ALA A 134 -15.60 13.03 11.69
CA ALA A 134 -14.29 12.58 11.19
C ALA A 134 -14.21 12.65 9.66
N LEU A 135 -15.29 12.28 8.96
CA LEU A 135 -15.38 12.41 7.51
C LEU A 135 -15.42 13.88 7.05
N GLN A 136 -15.99 14.77 7.87
CA GLN A 136 -16.03 16.20 7.55
C GLN A 136 -14.63 16.80 7.48
N SER A 137 -13.71 16.39 8.35
CA SER A 137 -12.31 16.87 8.30
C SER A 137 -11.61 16.52 6.98
N LEU A 138 -11.96 15.39 6.34
CA LEU A 138 -11.45 15.03 5.01
C LEU A 138 -12.05 15.93 3.92
N ARG A 139 -13.36 16.22 4.00
CA ARG A 139 -14.03 17.15 3.08
C ARG A 139 -13.46 18.56 3.20
N ASP A 140 -13.22 19.03 4.42
CA ASP A 140 -12.64 20.35 4.68
C ASP A 140 -11.20 20.44 4.13
N ALA A 141 -10.49 19.31 4.06
CA ALA A 141 -9.19 19.16 3.39
C ALA A 141 -9.30 19.01 1.85
N GLY A 142 -10.50 19.13 1.29
CA GLY A 142 -10.79 19.06 -0.15
C GLY A 142 -10.77 17.65 -0.73
N ILE A 143 -10.97 16.61 0.08
CA ILE A 143 -11.09 15.22 -0.41
C ILE A 143 -12.56 14.97 -0.77
N SER A 144 -12.81 14.45 -1.97
CA SER A 144 -14.15 14.13 -2.44
C SER A 144 -14.72 12.90 -1.72
N GLU A 145 -16.03 12.69 -1.80
CA GLU A 145 -16.66 11.47 -1.24
C GLU A 145 -16.07 10.19 -1.85
N ASP A 146 -15.87 10.18 -3.17
CA ASP A 146 -15.24 9.04 -3.88
C ASP A 146 -13.79 8.84 -3.40
N GLY A 147 -13.06 9.93 -3.16
CA GLY A 147 -11.72 9.91 -2.57
C GLY A 147 -11.69 9.36 -1.15
N ILE A 148 -12.67 9.73 -0.31
CA ILE A 148 -12.80 9.22 1.07
C ILE A 148 -13.06 7.70 1.06
N ILE A 149 -13.95 7.24 0.19
CA ILE A 149 -14.22 5.81 0.02
C ILE A 149 -12.95 5.09 -0.43
N SER A 150 -12.27 5.61 -1.45
CA SER A 150 -11.06 5.01 -2.01
C SER A 150 -9.90 5.01 -1.02
N ALA A 151 -9.73 6.08 -0.23
CA ALA A 151 -8.76 6.13 0.86
C ALA A 151 -9.03 5.04 1.90
N SER A 152 -10.29 4.87 2.29
CA SER A 152 -10.71 3.84 3.25
C SER A 152 -10.44 2.43 2.73
N GLN A 153 -10.69 2.20 1.43
CA GLN A 153 -10.35 0.94 0.76
C GLN A 153 -8.84 0.70 0.71
N LEU A 154 -8.04 1.73 0.39
CA LEU A 154 -6.58 1.67 0.41
C LEU A 154 -6.07 1.29 1.80
N ILE A 155 -6.57 1.92 2.86
CA ILE A 155 -6.18 1.63 4.25
C ILE A 155 -6.52 0.18 4.61
N ALA A 156 -7.74 -0.27 4.29
CA ALA A 156 -8.17 -1.64 4.55
C ALA A 156 -7.33 -2.67 3.78
N TYR A 157 -7.02 -2.38 2.51
CA TYR A 157 -6.16 -3.20 1.67
C TYR A 157 -4.75 -3.32 2.24
N VAL A 158 -4.12 -2.20 2.61
CA VAL A 158 -2.76 -2.20 3.19
C VAL A 158 -2.75 -3.02 4.48
N ALA A 159 -3.72 -2.82 5.38
CA ALA A 159 -3.81 -3.62 6.61
C ALA A 159 -3.98 -5.13 6.33
N HIS A 160 -4.75 -5.50 5.30
CA HIS A 160 -4.87 -6.89 4.86
C HIS A 160 -3.56 -7.44 4.29
N GLN A 161 -2.91 -6.68 3.42
CA GLN A 161 -1.65 -7.04 2.77
C GLN A 161 -0.54 -7.26 3.81
N LEU A 162 -0.42 -6.39 4.80
CA LEU A 162 0.57 -6.51 5.88
C LEU A 162 0.34 -7.79 6.70
N ARG A 163 -0.91 -8.10 7.06
CA ARG A 163 -1.24 -9.36 7.75
C ARG A 163 -0.89 -10.58 6.90
N ALA A 164 -1.21 -10.55 5.60
CA ALA A 164 -0.88 -11.63 4.68
C ALA A 164 0.64 -11.82 4.57
N ALA A 165 1.39 -10.74 4.35
CA ALA A 165 2.85 -10.78 4.25
C ALA A 165 3.49 -11.28 5.56
N HIS A 166 2.99 -10.83 6.71
CA HIS A 166 3.45 -11.31 8.01
C HIS A 166 3.24 -12.82 8.18
N VAL A 167 2.03 -13.33 7.89
CA VAL A 167 1.74 -14.77 7.96
C VAL A 167 2.65 -15.55 7.02
N LEU A 168 2.82 -15.11 5.78
CA LEU A 168 3.68 -15.78 4.78
C LEU A 168 5.15 -15.83 5.23
N ARG A 169 5.67 -14.77 5.84
CA ARG A 169 7.03 -14.76 6.40
C ARG A 169 7.18 -15.72 7.59
N LEU A 170 6.13 -15.91 8.39
CA LEU A 170 6.14 -16.86 9.52
C LEU A 170 6.08 -18.32 9.06
N ILE A 171 5.21 -18.64 8.10
CA ILE A 171 4.98 -20.03 7.67
C ILE A 171 5.89 -20.50 6.54
N GLY A 172 6.43 -19.56 5.75
CA GLY A 172 7.34 -19.84 4.64
C GLY A 172 8.82 -19.85 5.05
N ALA A 173 9.11 -19.71 6.35
CA ALA A 173 10.46 -19.74 6.91
C ALA A 173 11.21 -21.02 6.51
#